data_AF-A0A0D9Y7Z2-F1
#
_entry.id   AF-A0A0D9Y7Z2-F1
#
_cell.length_a   1.000
_cell.length_b   1.000
_cell.length_c   1.000
_cell.angle_alpha   90.00
_cell.angle_beta   90.00
_cell.angle_gamma   90.00
#
_symmetry.space_group_name_H-M   'P 1'
#
loop_
_entity.id
_entity.type
_entity.pdbx_description
1 polymer ?
#
loop_
_entity_poly.entity_id
_entity_poly.type
_entity_poly.pdbx_seq_one_letter_code
_entity_poly.pdbx_strand_id
1 'polypeptide(L)'
;MQLFRQGDVASSVAEFDRAIELDQRQKQYLWQRGLSLYYMDRFEEGAEQFRLDVAANPNDTEETIWCFLCEAQLYGVGLDSRSVMREAYELFKDGGDPEKLASNFSSGSEGEIFYSSLYTGLYYESQKDAELAKSHIVAACRSPYGSRSGDYMASLALVHCQCRNWTLE
;
A
#
# COMPACT_ATOMS: atom_id res chain seq x y z
N MET A 1 -9.40 29.15 -12.07
CA MET A 1 -8.22 29.57 -11.26
C MET A 1 -8.41 30.85 -10.44
N GLN A 2 -9.14 31.87 -10.91
CA GLN A 2 -9.31 33.13 -10.14
C GLN A 2 -9.96 32.91 -8.77
N LEU A 3 -11.01 32.08 -8.70
CA LEU A 3 -11.74 31.77 -7.47
C LEU A 3 -10.82 31.14 -6.40
N PHE A 4 -10.04 30.13 -6.77
CA PHE A 4 -9.03 29.53 -5.88
C PHE A 4 -8.03 30.55 -5.35
N ARG A 5 -7.50 31.44 -6.20
CA ARG A 5 -6.55 32.49 -5.78
C ARG A 5 -7.16 33.50 -4.80
N GLN A 6 -8.49 33.65 -4.79
CA GLN A 6 -9.23 34.50 -3.87
C GLN A 6 -9.59 33.77 -2.56
N GLY A 7 -9.25 32.49 -2.42
CA GLY A 7 -9.64 31.64 -1.31
C GLY A 7 -11.06 31.10 -1.41
N ASP A 8 -11.79 31.38 -2.50
CA ASP A 8 -13.09 30.78 -2.78
C ASP A 8 -12.91 29.39 -3.41
N VAL A 9 -12.51 28.44 -2.56
CA VAL A 9 -12.22 27.06 -2.95
C VAL A 9 -13.50 26.34 -3.40
N ALA A 10 -14.63 26.57 -2.72
CA ALA A 10 -15.89 25.92 -3.05
C ALA A 10 -16.39 26.29 -4.45
N SER A 11 -16.41 27.59 -4.79
CA SER A 11 -16.78 28.02 -6.14
C SER A 11 -15.75 27.56 -7.18
N SER A 12 -14.47 27.46 -6.81
CA SER A 12 -13.44 26.90 -7.70
C SER A 12 -13.75 25.46 -8.11
N VAL A 13 -14.13 24.60 -7.16
CA VAL A 13 -14.55 23.22 -7.47
C VAL A 13 -15.79 23.21 -8.36
N ALA A 14 -16.80 24.01 -8.04
CA ALA A 14 -18.04 24.06 -8.82
C ALA A 14 -17.80 24.43 -10.30
N GLU A 15 -16.91 25.39 -10.56
CA GLU A 15 -16.55 25.76 -11.94
C GLU A 15 -15.76 24.66 -12.66
N PHE A 16 -14.90 23.92 -11.96
CA PHE A 16 -14.23 22.76 -12.55
C PHE A 16 -15.20 21.60 -12.83
N ASP A 17 -16.13 21.33 -11.91
CA ASP A 17 -17.17 20.31 -12.12
C ASP A 17 -18.03 20.67 -13.34
N ARG A 18 -18.41 21.95 -13.49
CA ARG A 18 -19.11 22.44 -14.68
C ARG A 18 -18.28 22.30 -15.95
N ALA A 19 -16.97 22.53 -15.91
CA ALA A 19 -16.10 22.32 -17.06
C ALA A 19 -16.06 20.84 -17.48
N ILE A 20 -16.06 19.91 -16.52
CA ILE A 20 -16.13 18.47 -16.76
C ILE A 20 -17.47 18.08 -17.39
N GLU A 21 -18.59 18.64 -16.92
CA GLU A 21 -19.91 18.41 -17.51
C GLU A 21 -19.98 18.85 -18.99
N LEU A 22 -19.28 19.93 -19.34
CA LEU A 22 -19.20 20.43 -20.71
C LEU A 22 -18.27 19.59 -21.60
N ASP A 23 -17.15 19.09 -21.05
CA ASP A 23 -16.23 18.20 -21.76
C ASP A 23 -15.50 17.25 -20.81
N GLN A 24 -16.02 16.03 -20.70
CA GLN A 24 -15.50 14.98 -19.82
C GLN A 24 -14.01 14.66 -20.08
N ARG A 25 -13.52 14.88 -21.30
CA ARG A 25 -12.13 14.58 -21.67
C ARG A 25 -11.13 15.51 -20.98
N GLN A 26 -11.60 16.67 -20.49
CA GLN A 26 -10.75 17.60 -19.77
C GLN A 26 -10.44 17.11 -18.36
N LYS A 27 -11.28 16.23 -17.78
CA LYS A 27 -11.15 15.78 -16.39
C LYS A 27 -9.74 15.29 -16.05
N GLN A 28 -9.07 14.58 -16.97
CA GLN A 28 -7.72 14.04 -16.77
C GLN A 28 -6.58 15.07 -16.82
N TYR A 29 -6.88 16.36 -16.96
CA TYR A 29 -5.90 17.45 -17.00
C TYR A 29 -6.20 18.56 -15.96
N LEU A 30 -7.14 18.32 -15.05
CA LEU A 30 -7.64 19.30 -14.08
C LEU A 30 -7.02 19.12 -12.69
N TRP A 31 -5.70 19.05 -12.61
CA TRP A 31 -4.97 18.97 -11.34
C TRP A 31 -5.29 20.11 -10.38
N GLN A 32 -5.65 21.29 -10.90
CA GLN A 32 -6.09 22.42 -10.05
C GLN A 32 -7.44 22.14 -9.35
N ARG A 33 -8.28 21.27 -9.93
CA ARG A 33 -9.49 20.75 -9.25
C ARG A 33 -9.07 19.89 -8.08
N GLY A 34 -8.05 19.03 -8.23
CA GLY A 34 -7.48 18.21 -7.17
C GLY A 34 -7.01 19.05 -5.98
N LEU A 35 -6.31 20.15 -6.25
CA LEU A 35 -5.92 21.11 -5.21
C LEU A 35 -7.11 21.74 -4.50
N SER A 36 -8.12 22.14 -5.27
CA SER A 36 -9.34 22.72 -4.71
C SER A 36 -10.08 21.70 -3.82
N LEU A 37 -10.12 20.43 -4.22
CA LEU A 37 -10.72 19.35 -3.42
C LEU A 37 -9.96 19.08 -2.13
N TYR A 38 -8.62 19.11 -2.17
CA TYR A 38 -7.80 18.96 -0.98
C TYR A 38 -8.15 20.00 0.10
N TYR A 39 -8.24 21.28 -0.28
CA TYR A 39 -8.59 22.36 0.66
C TYR A 39 -10.08 22.36 1.09
N MET A 40 -10.92 21.51 0.50
CA MET A 40 -12.28 21.25 0.95
C MET A 40 -12.40 19.96 1.79
N ASP A 41 -11.28 19.36 2.19
CA ASP A 41 -11.23 18.06 2.86
C ASP A 41 -11.89 16.91 2.07
N ARG A 42 -12.06 17.09 0.75
CA ARG A 42 -12.60 16.08 -0.17
C ARG A 42 -11.47 15.21 -0.71
N PHE A 43 -10.73 14.60 0.21
CA PHE A 43 -9.46 13.93 -0.08
C PHE A 43 -9.59 12.74 -1.03
N GLU A 44 -10.66 11.94 -0.92
CA GLU A 44 -10.89 10.79 -1.82
C GLU A 44 -11.02 11.24 -3.27
N GLU A 45 -11.83 12.27 -3.51
CA GLU A 45 -11.99 12.85 -4.84
C GLU A 45 -10.73 13.57 -5.33
N GLY A 46 -9.97 14.18 -4.42
CA GLY A 46 -8.68 14.79 -4.73
C GLY A 46 -7.64 13.76 -5.18
N ALA A 47 -7.52 12.64 -4.45
CA ALA A 47 -6.62 11.53 -4.82
C ALA A 47 -7.04 10.89 -6.15
N GLU A 48 -8.34 10.68 -6.37
CA GLU A 48 -8.88 10.26 -7.67
C GLU A 48 -8.45 11.21 -8.80
N GLN A 49 -8.61 12.51 -8.59
CA GLN A 49 -8.27 13.54 -9.57
C GLN A 49 -6.79 13.50 -9.93
N PHE A 50 -5.89 13.48 -8.95
CA PHE A 50 -4.45 13.42 -9.19
C PHE A 50 -4.01 12.12 -9.85
N ARG A 51 -4.63 10.97 -9.53
CA ARG A 51 -4.34 9.70 -10.23
C ARG A 51 -4.70 9.78 -11.72
N LEU A 52 -5.80 10.45 -12.07
CA LEU A 52 -6.16 10.68 -13.47
C LEU A 52 -5.13 11.59 -14.17
N ASP A 53 -4.70 12.66 -13.50
CA ASP A 53 -3.72 13.59 -14.05
C ASP A 53 -2.36 12.92 -14.26
N VAL A 54 -1.86 12.15 -13.28
CA VAL A 54 -0.60 11.37 -13.39
C VAL A 54 -0.69 10.31 -14.49
N ALA A 55 -1.85 9.64 -14.65
CA ALA A 55 -2.03 8.68 -15.72
C ALA A 55 -1.96 9.32 -17.12
N ALA A 56 -2.41 10.57 -17.26
CA ALA A 56 -2.35 11.32 -18.52
C ALA A 56 -0.99 12.00 -18.74
N ASN A 57 -0.30 12.41 -17.67
CA ASN A 57 1.02 13.05 -17.70
C ASN A 57 1.97 12.46 -16.63
N PRO A 58 2.59 11.30 -16.89
CA PRO A 58 3.36 10.56 -15.89
C PRO A 58 4.71 11.19 -15.51
N ASN A 59 5.10 12.30 -16.14
CA ASN A 59 6.36 12.98 -15.85
C ASN A 59 6.24 14.05 -14.76
N ASP A 60 5.03 14.33 -14.25
CA ASP A 60 4.84 15.37 -13.25
C ASP A 60 4.88 14.80 -11.82
N THR A 61 5.84 15.32 -11.05
CA THR A 61 6.11 14.86 -9.68
C THR A 61 5.18 15.55 -8.69
N GLU A 62 4.66 16.73 -9.01
CA GLU A 62 3.84 17.52 -8.09
C GLU A 62 2.49 16.85 -7.81
N GLU A 63 1.78 16.37 -8.83
CA GLU A 63 0.49 15.68 -8.67
C GLU A 63 0.63 14.37 -7.89
N THR A 64 1.76 13.68 -8.01
CA THR A 64 2.03 12.48 -7.22
C THR A 64 2.18 12.82 -5.73
N ILE A 65 2.86 13.93 -5.41
CA ILE A 65 2.96 14.44 -4.04
C ILE A 65 1.58 14.80 -3.49
N TRP A 66 0.76 15.51 -4.28
CA TRP A 66 -0.59 15.88 -3.84
C TRP A 66 -1.54 14.68 -3.70
N CYS A 67 -1.43 13.67 -4.57
CA CYS A 67 -2.12 12.40 -4.40
C CYS A 67 -1.78 11.75 -3.05
N PHE A 68 -0.48 11.68 -2.74
CA PHE A 68 0.00 11.16 -1.46
C PHE A 68 -0.53 12.00 -0.27
N LEU A 69 -0.55 13.33 -0.38
CA LEU A 69 -1.08 14.19 0.67
C LEU A 69 -2.59 13.95 0.93
N CYS A 70 -3.39 13.74 -0.12
CA CYS A 70 -4.79 13.33 0.02
C CYS A 70 -4.92 11.98 0.73
N GLU A 71 -4.18 10.97 0.27
CA GLU A 71 -4.20 9.62 0.86
C GLU A 71 -3.75 9.63 2.32
N ALA A 72 -2.74 10.44 2.66
CA ALA A 72 -2.28 10.61 4.03
C ALA A 72 -3.34 11.24 4.96
N GLN A 73 -4.25 12.06 4.43
CA GLN A 73 -5.38 12.59 5.22
C GLN A 73 -6.50 11.56 5.41
N LEU A 74 -6.73 10.68 4.41
CA LEU A 74 -7.74 9.62 4.50
C LEU A 74 -7.30 8.47 5.42
N TYR A 75 -6.05 8.03 5.26
CA TYR A 75 -5.56 6.79 5.83
C TYR A 75 -4.50 7.01 6.90
N GLY A 76 -4.10 8.26 7.15
CA GLY A 76 -2.90 8.60 7.92
C GLY A 76 -1.64 8.47 7.06
N VAL A 77 -0.57 9.17 7.46
CA VAL A 77 0.78 8.92 6.90
C VAL A 77 1.17 7.51 7.33
N GLY A 78 1.06 6.56 6.40
CA GLY A 78 0.96 5.14 6.68
C GLY A 78 2.04 4.60 7.62
N LEU A 79 1.68 4.40 8.87
CA LEU A 79 2.09 3.19 9.57
C LEU A 79 0.90 2.25 9.39
N ASP A 80 1.09 1.20 8.59
CA ASP A 80 0.18 0.05 8.65
C ASP A 80 -0.08 -0.24 10.14
N SER A 81 -1.36 -0.28 10.53
CA SER A 81 -1.74 -0.46 11.93
C SER A 81 -1.25 -1.81 12.45
N ARG A 82 -1.01 -2.77 11.55
CA ARG A 82 -0.35 -4.03 11.82
C ARG A 82 1.15 -3.77 12.04
N SER A 83 1.54 -3.79 13.31
CA SER A 83 2.92 -3.85 13.80
C SER A 83 3.84 -4.72 12.92
N VAL A 84 3.40 -5.93 12.57
CA VAL A 84 4.16 -6.88 11.75
C VAL A 84 4.49 -6.37 10.34
N MET A 85 3.61 -5.58 9.72
CA MET A 85 3.85 -5.03 8.38
C MET A 85 4.88 -3.91 8.42
N ARG A 86 4.85 -3.11 9.48
CA ARG A 86 5.83 -2.04 9.70
C ARG A 86 7.24 -2.60 9.90
N GLU A 87 7.39 -3.60 10.77
CA GLU A 87 8.69 -4.22 11.01
C GLU A 87 9.20 -4.98 9.78
N ALA A 88 8.31 -5.65 9.04
CA ALA A 88 8.68 -6.24 7.75
C ALA A 88 9.16 -5.17 6.76
N TYR A 89 8.43 -4.05 6.62
CA TYR A 89 8.82 -2.94 5.76
C TYR A 89 10.20 -2.37 6.12
N GLU A 90 10.45 -2.12 7.41
CA GLU A 90 11.75 -1.64 7.90
C GLU A 90 12.88 -2.62 7.57
N LEU A 91 12.65 -3.93 7.78
CA LEU A 91 13.61 -4.99 7.42
C LEU A 91 13.94 -4.99 5.92
N PHE A 92 12.94 -4.87 5.04
CA PHE A 92 13.17 -4.86 3.59
C PHE A 92 13.81 -3.56 3.10
N LYS A 93 13.53 -2.43 3.75
CA LYS A 93 14.03 -1.11 3.37
C LYS A 93 15.49 -0.91 3.80
N ASP A 94 15.77 -1.12 5.09
CA ASP A 94 17.04 -0.74 5.71
C ASP A 94 17.92 -1.97 5.99
N GLY A 95 17.41 -3.18 5.75
CA GLY A 95 18.06 -4.43 6.15
C GLY A 95 17.92 -4.67 7.65
N GLY A 96 18.45 -5.80 8.13
CA GLY A 96 18.39 -6.13 9.55
C GLY A 96 18.49 -7.62 9.81
N ASP A 97 18.06 -8.01 11.02
CA ASP A 97 18.00 -9.40 11.44
C ASP A 97 16.58 -9.95 11.22
N PRO A 98 16.36 -10.77 10.17
CA PRO A 98 15.05 -11.35 9.88
C PRO A 98 14.52 -12.25 11.01
N GLU A 99 15.38 -12.86 11.84
CA GLU A 99 14.92 -13.66 12.99
C GLU A 99 14.27 -12.80 14.09
N LYS A 100 14.62 -11.51 14.18
CA LYS A 100 13.93 -10.58 15.09
C LYS A 100 12.47 -10.39 14.68
N LEU A 101 12.19 -10.32 13.37
CA LEU A 101 10.81 -10.21 12.88
C LEU A 101 10.00 -11.45 13.31
N ALA A 102 10.49 -12.66 13.06
CA ALA A 102 9.79 -13.88 13.46
C ALA A 102 9.63 -14.00 14.99
N SER A 103 10.67 -13.68 15.76
CA SER A 103 10.64 -13.81 17.22
C SER A 103 9.76 -12.76 17.92
N ASN A 104 9.76 -11.51 17.45
CA ASN A 104 8.94 -10.41 18.00
C ASN A 104 7.43 -10.74 17.96
N PHE A 105 6.99 -11.49 16.94
CA PHE A 105 5.58 -11.84 16.74
C PHE A 105 5.24 -13.29 17.10
N SER A 106 6.18 -14.05 17.67
CA SER A 106 5.99 -15.47 18.01
C SER A 106 4.86 -15.75 19.00
N SER A 107 4.51 -14.76 19.84
CA SER A 107 3.39 -14.79 20.78
C SER A 107 2.24 -13.84 20.39
N GLY A 108 2.24 -13.34 19.15
CA GLY A 108 1.22 -12.44 18.63
C GLY A 108 -0.09 -13.16 18.27
N SER A 109 -0.98 -12.44 17.60
CA SER A 109 -2.17 -13.03 16.97
C SER A 109 -1.79 -14.07 15.92
N GLU A 110 -2.72 -14.98 15.57
CA GLU A 110 -2.47 -16.00 14.55
C GLU A 110 -2.02 -15.38 13.20
N GLY A 111 -2.54 -14.20 12.86
CA GLY A 111 -2.13 -13.44 11.68
C GLY A 111 -0.72 -12.85 11.80
N GLU A 112 -0.35 -12.30 12.95
CA GLU A 112 1.02 -11.78 13.18
C GLU A 112 2.07 -12.90 13.10
N ILE A 113 1.78 -14.07 13.67
CA ILE A 113 2.66 -15.25 13.57
C ILE A 113 2.82 -15.69 12.11
N PHE A 114 1.72 -15.72 11.36
CA PHE A 114 1.73 -16.09 9.95
C PHE A 114 2.55 -15.09 9.11
N TYR A 115 2.24 -13.80 9.22
CA TYR A 115 2.87 -12.79 8.39
C TYR A 115 4.34 -12.57 8.75
N SER A 116 4.70 -12.59 10.03
CA SER A 116 6.11 -12.50 10.44
C SER A 116 6.93 -13.65 9.85
N SER A 117 6.43 -14.88 9.92
CA SER A 117 7.08 -16.05 9.30
C SER A 117 7.15 -15.91 7.77
N LEU A 118 6.05 -15.49 7.13
CA LEU A 118 5.99 -15.31 5.67
C LEU A 118 7.04 -14.31 5.19
N TYR A 119 7.08 -13.12 5.78
CA TYR A 119 7.99 -12.06 5.36
C TYR A 119 9.45 -12.32 5.74
N THR A 120 9.69 -13.02 6.85
CA THR A 120 11.03 -13.53 7.20
C THR A 120 11.55 -14.48 6.11
N GLY A 121 10.71 -15.41 5.66
CA GLY A 121 11.06 -16.34 4.58
C GLY A 121 11.31 -15.65 3.23
N LEU A 122 10.47 -14.68 2.86
CA LEU A 122 10.66 -13.90 1.62
C LEU A 122 11.95 -13.07 1.64
N TYR A 123 12.33 -12.54 2.82
CA TYR A 123 13.58 -11.81 2.97
C TYR A 123 14.78 -12.75 2.78
N TYR A 124 14.80 -13.93 3.40
CA TYR A 124 15.86 -14.90 3.15
C TYR A 124 15.94 -15.32 1.68
N GLU A 125 14.81 -15.47 0.99
CA GLU A 125 14.80 -15.77 -0.44
C GLU A 125 15.45 -14.64 -1.26
N SER A 126 15.18 -13.36 -0.92
CA SER A 126 15.82 -12.23 -1.61
C SER A 126 17.34 -12.20 -1.38
N GLN A 127 17.80 -12.70 -0.24
CA GLN A 127 19.22 -12.86 0.08
C GLN A 127 19.85 -14.15 -0.49
N LYS A 128 19.09 -14.94 -1.27
CA LYS A 128 19.48 -16.23 -1.86
C LYS A 128 19.77 -17.34 -0.82
N ASP A 129 19.22 -17.24 0.38
CA ASP A 129 19.26 -18.30 1.38
C ASP A 129 18.00 -19.17 1.29
N ALA A 130 18.06 -20.20 0.43
CA ALA A 130 16.92 -21.05 0.14
C ALA A 130 16.49 -21.94 1.33
N GLU A 131 17.43 -22.32 2.20
CA GLU A 131 17.14 -23.21 3.33
C GLU A 131 16.35 -22.47 4.42
N LEU A 132 16.80 -21.27 4.79
CA LEU A 132 16.07 -20.45 5.77
C LEU A 132 14.76 -19.92 5.18
N ALA A 133 14.74 -19.55 3.89
CA ALA A 133 13.51 -19.20 3.20
C ALA A 133 12.48 -20.33 3.27
N LYS A 134 12.87 -21.55 2.91
CA LYS A 134 12.01 -22.73 2.99
C LYS A 134 11.48 -22.93 4.41
N SER A 135 12.36 -22.91 5.41
CA SER A 135 11.98 -23.12 6.81
C SER A 135 10.85 -22.17 7.23
N HIS A 136 11.00 -20.87 6.96
CA HIS A 136 10.05 -19.85 7.39
C HIS A 136 8.74 -19.84 6.57
N ILE A 137 8.80 -20.05 5.25
CA ILE A 137 7.59 -20.14 4.43
C ILE A 137 6.78 -21.39 4.79
N VAL A 138 7.43 -22.53 5.03
CA VAL A 138 6.75 -23.75 5.51
C VAL A 138 6.14 -23.53 6.89
N ALA A 139 6.83 -22.83 7.79
CA ALA A 139 6.28 -22.45 9.10
C ALA A 139 5.04 -21.56 8.96
N ALA A 140 5.05 -20.59 8.04
CA ALA A 140 3.88 -19.76 7.74
C ALA A 140 2.69 -20.63 7.28
N CYS A 141 2.89 -21.53 6.32
CA CYS A 141 1.86 -22.47 5.85
C CYS A 141 1.28 -23.33 6.97
N ARG A 142 2.11 -23.77 7.93
CA ARG A 142 1.70 -24.62 9.05
C ARG A 142 1.09 -23.88 10.23
N SER A 143 1.20 -22.56 10.26
CA SER A 143 0.60 -21.75 11.34
C SER A 143 -0.92 -21.95 11.40
N PRO A 144 -1.57 -21.68 12.56
CA PRO A 144 -3.02 -21.77 12.68
C PRO A 144 -3.79 -20.91 11.66
N TYR A 145 -3.24 -19.74 11.31
CA TYR A 145 -3.80 -18.86 10.28
C TYR A 145 -3.55 -19.42 8.87
N GLY A 146 -2.32 -19.83 8.56
CA GLY A 146 -1.97 -20.39 7.24
C GLY A 146 -2.74 -21.67 6.89
N SER A 147 -3.03 -22.50 7.88
CA SER A 147 -3.74 -23.77 7.67
C SER A 147 -5.27 -23.65 7.65
N ARG A 148 -5.86 -22.61 8.26
CA ARG A 148 -7.32 -22.55 8.47
C ARG A 148 -8.01 -21.30 7.91
N SER A 149 -7.30 -20.20 7.69
CA SER A 149 -7.94 -18.93 7.31
C SER A 149 -8.68 -19.01 5.97
N GLY A 150 -8.15 -19.79 5.03
CA GLY A 150 -8.61 -19.75 3.63
C GLY A 150 -8.32 -18.42 2.95
N ASP A 151 -7.52 -17.54 3.58
CA ASP A 151 -7.16 -16.24 3.04
C ASP A 151 -6.27 -16.37 1.80
N TYR A 152 -6.30 -15.35 0.95
CA TYR A 152 -5.47 -15.32 -0.26
C TYR A 152 -3.97 -15.39 0.08
N MET A 153 -3.52 -14.74 1.15
CA MET A 153 -2.12 -14.77 1.56
C MET A 153 -1.70 -16.14 2.10
N ALA A 154 -2.59 -16.83 2.81
CA ALA A 154 -2.35 -18.23 3.20
C ALA A 154 -2.19 -19.13 1.97
N SER A 155 -3.02 -18.92 0.95
CA SER A 155 -2.91 -19.62 -0.34
C SER A 155 -1.61 -19.25 -1.07
N LEU A 156 -1.18 -17.99 -1.03
CA LEU A 156 0.09 -17.54 -1.61
C LEU A 156 1.27 -18.29 -1.02
N ALA A 157 1.33 -18.45 0.30
CA ALA A 157 2.42 -19.19 0.95
C ALA A 157 2.48 -20.65 0.47
N LEU A 158 1.33 -21.30 0.29
CA LEU A 158 1.24 -22.66 -0.26
C LEU A 158 1.71 -22.73 -1.72
N VAL A 159 1.26 -21.79 -2.55
CA VAL A 159 1.67 -21.68 -3.96
C VAL A 159 3.17 -21.42 -4.05
N HIS A 160 3.73 -20.59 -3.17
CA HIS A 160 5.17 -20.33 -3.10
C HIS A 160 5.95 -21.64 -2.90
N CYS A 161 5.55 -22.44 -1.90
CA CYS A 161 6.13 -23.76 -1.69
C CYS A 161 6.04 -24.65 -2.93
N GLN A 162 4.89 -24.69 -3.60
CA GLN A 162 4.70 -25.49 -4.82
C GLN A 162 5.62 -25.03 -5.96
N CYS A 163 5.71 -23.73 -6.22
CA CYS A 163 6.57 -23.17 -7.27
C CYS A 163 8.08 -23.39 -7.00
N ARG A 164 8.47 -23.62 -5.75
CA ARG A 164 9.84 -23.90 -5.34
C ARG A 164 10.11 -25.40 -5.10
N ASN A 165 9.12 -26.26 -5.32
CA ASN A 165 9.18 -27.70 -4.99
C ASN A 165 9.52 -27.97 -3.51
N TRP A 166 9.02 -27.12 -2.60
CA TRP A 166 9.19 -27.28 -1.17
C TRP A 166 8.03 -28.08 -0.59
N THR A 167 8.36 -29.22 0.02
CA THR A 167 7.39 -30.07 0.71
C THR A 167 7.02 -29.47 2.04
N LEU A 168 5.74 -29.63 2.41
CA LEU A 168 5.20 -29.29 3.73
C LEU A 168 5.29 -30.49 4.70
N GLU A 169 6.18 -31.45 4.44
CA GLU A 169 6.39 -32.68 5.25
C GLU A 169 7.16 -32.42 6.55
#